data_AF-A0A7S3QB55-F1
#
_entry.id   AF-A0A7S3QB55-F1
#
_cell.length_a   1.000
_cell.length_b   1.000
_cell.length_c   1.000
_cell.angle_alpha   90.00
_cell.angle_beta   90.00
_cell.angle_gamma   90.00
#
_symmetry.space_group_name_H-M   'P 1'
#
loop_
_entity.id
_entity.type
_entity.pdbx_description
1 polymer ?
#
loop_
_entity_poly.entity_id
_entity_poly.type
_entity_poly.pdbx_seq_one_letter_code
_entity_poly.pdbx_strand_id
1 'polypeptide(L)'
;MTKQAVLLSDRAKGKPLPAGSLNYVDCSSNMTRFTSNVKNQAISTLLKVPVLGKQLNRIASGKAASSGTNRPFDLSCKSDYTSYESLTDYTYYGRHLPSADQEWLDNLPPIEKVAELFKRKKDANNNEEQTMCIKSTMLFPTFAQHLIDSFIDTVYHYENDGNIVFDRKLTGTPHDIGLLTLYGKTIPETKQLRKQSDTSGEKEKI
;
A
#
# COMPACT_ATOMS: atom_id res chain seq x y z
N MET A 1 13.94 41.01 -22.77
CA MET A 1 12.69 41.21 -21.99
C MET A 1 11.53 40.69 -22.84
N THR A 2 10.69 39.71 -22.51
CA THR A 2 10.52 38.79 -21.39
C THR A 2 9.55 37.72 -21.93
N LYS A 3 10.05 36.56 -22.37
CA LYS A 3 9.19 35.45 -22.88
C LYS A 3 9.59 34.15 -22.17
N GLN A 4 9.27 34.02 -20.88
CA GLN A 4 9.49 32.76 -20.17
C GLN A 4 8.61 32.53 -18.93
N ALA A 5 7.51 33.30 -18.75
CA ALA A 5 6.69 33.21 -17.53
C ALA A 5 5.34 32.45 -17.68
N VAL A 6 5.02 31.88 -18.86
CA VAL A 6 3.66 31.32 -19.10
C VAL A 6 3.62 29.77 -19.08
N LEU A 7 4.76 29.07 -19.06
CA LEU A 7 4.79 27.61 -19.25
C LEU A 7 4.68 26.75 -17.97
N LEU A 8 4.55 27.34 -16.77
CA LEU A 8 4.49 26.58 -15.52
C LEU A 8 3.11 26.53 -14.86
N SER A 9 2.16 27.39 -15.23
CA SER A 9 0.79 27.35 -14.68
C SER A 9 -0.11 26.30 -15.34
N ASP A 10 0.18 25.92 -16.60
CA ASP A 10 -0.67 24.97 -17.33
C ASP A 10 -0.25 23.51 -17.17
N ARG A 11 0.91 23.23 -16.57
CA ARG A 11 1.37 21.84 -16.36
C ARG A 11 0.59 21.12 -15.25
N ALA A 12 -0.17 21.86 -14.43
CA ALA A 12 -1.06 21.32 -13.40
C ALA A 12 -2.48 21.06 -13.92
N LYS A 13 -2.83 21.53 -15.13
CA LYS A 13 -4.11 21.24 -15.76
C LYS A 13 -3.96 19.94 -16.53
N GLY A 14 -4.22 18.82 -15.85
CA GLY A 14 -4.44 17.54 -16.51
C GLY A 14 -5.49 17.66 -17.63
N LYS A 15 -5.55 16.68 -18.53
CA LYS A 15 -6.59 16.62 -19.58
C LYS A 15 -7.97 16.86 -18.94
N PRO A 16 -8.90 17.56 -19.64
CA PRO A 16 -10.25 17.76 -19.12
C PRO A 16 -10.86 16.40 -18.78
N LEU A 17 -11.44 16.33 -17.59
CA LEU A 17 -12.04 15.10 -17.08
C LEU A 17 -13.23 14.67 -17.96
N PRO A 18 -13.59 13.37 -17.98
CA PRO A 18 -14.77 12.88 -18.68
C PRO A 18 -16.05 13.58 -18.17
N ALA A 19 -17.05 13.74 -19.05
CA ALA A 19 -18.28 14.44 -18.73
C ALA A 19 -18.95 13.88 -17.46
N GLY A 20 -19.22 14.74 -16.47
CA GLY A 20 -19.85 14.39 -15.19
C GLY A 20 -18.93 14.39 -13.96
N SER A 21 -17.63 14.60 -14.12
CA SER A 21 -16.69 14.68 -12.99
C SER A 21 -16.68 16.06 -12.33
N LEU A 22 -16.69 16.11 -11.00
CA LEU A 22 -16.40 17.33 -10.24
C LEU A 22 -14.88 17.61 -10.23
N ASN A 23 -14.53 18.90 -10.10
CA ASN A 23 -13.19 19.46 -10.26
C ASN A 23 -12.08 18.66 -9.55
N TYR A 24 -10.85 18.73 -10.08
CA TYR A 24 -9.67 18.30 -9.33
C TYR A 24 -9.64 18.95 -7.94
N VAL A 25 -9.26 18.20 -6.91
CA VAL A 25 -8.91 18.82 -5.62
C VAL A 25 -7.71 19.70 -5.86
N ASP A 26 -7.88 21.01 -5.67
CA ASP A 26 -6.75 21.89 -5.60
C ASP A 26 -5.93 21.52 -4.34
N CYS A 27 -4.90 20.70 -4.54
CA CYS A 27 -3.94 20.33 -3.50
C CYS A 27 -3.15 21.54 -2.97
N SER A 28 -3.39 22.76 -3.46
CA SER A 28 -2.77 23.99 -2.97
C SER A 28 -3.16 24.33 -1.53
N SER A 29 -4.31 23.84 -1.03
CA SER A 29 -4.92 24.49 0.14
C SER A 29 -4.38 24.05 1.50
N ASN A 30 -3.91 22.81 1.74
CA ASN A 30 -3.44 22.43 3.10
C ASN A 30 -2.41 21.30 3.23
N MET A 31 -1.83 20.77 2.15
CA MET A 31 -0.75 19.77 2.26
C MET A 31 0.61 20.45 2.20
N THR A 32 1.17 20.71 3.38
CA THR A 32 2.59 21.03 3.64
C THR A 32 3.25 21.99 2.66
N ARG A 33 3.37 23.26 3.06
CA ARG A 33 4.32 24.27 2.57
C ARG A 33 5.80 23.86 2.78
N PHE A 34 6.16 22.58 2.64
CA PHE A 34 7.54 22.15 2.60
C PHE A 34 8.01 22.07 1.14
N THR A 35 8.51 23.22 0.67
CA THR A 35 9.55 23.34 -0.36
C THR A 35 9.15 23.09 -1.82
N SER A 36 8.35 23.98 -2.41
CA SER A 36 8.19 24.05 -3.87
C SER A 36 9.15 25.08 -4.48
N ASN A 37 10.02 24.55 -5.35
CA ASN A 37 10.68 25.18 -6.51
C ASN A 37 12.20 25.43 -6.45
N VAL A 38 12.79 25.99 -5.39
CA VAL A 38 14.25 26.28 -5.42
C VAL A 38 15.12 25.13 -4.87
N LYS A 39 14.65 24.38 -3.86
CA LYS A 39 15.39 23.22 -3.30
C LYS A 39 15.35 21.97 -4.19
N ASN A 40 14.28 21.77 -4.97
CA ASN A 40 14.08 20.54 -5.75
C ASN A 40 14.97 20.47 -7.01
N GLN A 41 15.30 21.60 -7.63
CA GLN A 41 16.20 21.59 -8.79
C GLN A 41 17.62 21.20 -8.38
N ALA A 42 18.20 21.83 -7.36
CA ALA A 42 19.55 21.53 -6.88
C ALA A 42 19.68 20.07 -6.40
N ILE A 43 18.72 19.57 -5.63
CA ILE A 43 18.68 18.18 -5.18
C ILE A 43 18.53 17.22 -6.37
N SER A 44 17.65 17.52 -7.33
CA SER A 44 17.50 16.66 -8.52
C SER A 44 18.74 16.65 -9.42
N THR A 45 19.47 17.76 -9.51
CA THR A 45 20.77 17.80 -10.22
C THR A 45 21.86 17.04 -9.46
N LEU A 46 21.88 17.13 -8.13
CA LEU A 46 22.80 16.37 -7.28
C LEU A 46 22.54 14.86 -7.35
N LEU A 47 21.28 14.44 -7.37
CA LEU A 47 20.88 13.04 -7.50
C LEU A 47 21.25 12.42 -8.86
N LYS A 48 21.39 13.23 -9.91
CA LYS A 48 21.86 12.76 -11.23
C LYS A 48 23.35 12.45 -11.25
N VAL A 49 24.14 12.97 -10.30
CA VAL A 49 25.55 12.63 -10.18
C VAL A 49 25.65 11.22 -9.56
N PRO A 50 26.19 10.22 -10.26
CA PRO A 50 26.03 8.81 -9.88
C PRO A 50 26.62 8.45 -8.51
N VAL A 51 27.70 9.12 -8.07
CA VAL A 51 28.32 8.85 -6.75
C VAL A 51 27.52 9.50 -5.63
N LEU A 52 27.18 10.79 -5.77
CA LEU A 52 26.42 11.54 -4.76
C LEU A 52 24.98 11.01 -4.64
N GLY A 53 24.34 10.71 -5.77
CA GLY A 53 23.02 10.09 -5.81
C GLY A 53 22.99 8.75 -5.09
N LYS A 54 24.00 7.87 -5.30
CA LYS A 54 24.13 6.61 -4.57
C LYS A 54 24.29 6.80 -3.06
N GLN A 55 25.12 7.76 -2.63
CA GLN A 55 25.32 8.02 -1.20
C GLN A 55 24.06 8.58 -0.54
N LEU A 56 23.40 9.55 -1.17
CA LEU A 56 22.15 10.11 -0.69
C LEU A 56 21.04 9.06 -0.64
N ASN A 57 20.93 8.22 -1.67
CA ASN A 57 19.99 7.11 -1.68
C ASN A 57 20.29 6.13 -0.54
N ARG A 58 21.55 5.78 -0.31
CA ARG A 58 21.96 4.92 0.81
C ARG A 58 21.58 5.53 2.17
N ILE A 59 21.80 6.83 2.36
CA ILE A 59 21.44 7.52 3.60
C ILE A 59 19.91 7.55 3.77
N ALA A 60 19.18 7.89 2.72
CA ALA A 60 17.72 7.98 2.74
C ALA A 60 17.08 6.62 2.99
N SER A 61 17.45 5.60 2.21
CA SER A 61 16.98 4.22 2.38
C SER A 61 17.42 3.65 3.73
N GLY A 62 18.64 3.94 4.17
CA GLY A 62 19.14 3.50 5.48
C GLY A 62 18.32 4.08 6.63
N LYS A 63 18.05 5.39 6.62
CA LYS A 63 17.21 6.05 7.63
C LYS A 63 15.76 5.56 7.59
N ALA A 64 15.20 5.35 6.41
CA ALA A 64 13.85 4.82 6.26
C ALA A 64 13.74 3.36 6.72
N ALA A 65 14.76 2.54 6.47
CA ALA A 65 14.80 1.17 6.96
C ALA A 65 14.98 1.11 8.48
N SER A 66 15.76 2.04 9.06
CA SER A 66 16.04 2.07 10.50
C SER A 66 15.03 2.88 11.33
N SER A 67 14.00 3.47 10.72
CA SER A 67 13.03 4.30 11.46
C SER A 67 12.00 3.46 12.23
N GLY A 68 11.82 2.19 11.86
CA GLY A 68 10.94 1.25 12.54
C GLY A 68 11.70 0.28 13.45
N THR A 69 10.95 -0.48 14.24
CA THR A 69 11.47 -1.67 14.94
C THR A 69 12.05 -2.64 13.91
N ASN A 70 13.29 -3.07 14.12
CA ASN A 70 13.93 -4.02 13.20
C ASN A 70 13.22 -5.38 13.26
N ARG A 71 13.27 -6.16 12.19
CA ARG A 71 12.73 -7.52 12.18
C ARG A 71 13.67 -8.47 12.93
N PRO A 72 13.17 -9.52 13.60
CA PRO A 72 11.77 -9.94 13.69
C PRO A 72 10.94 -9.01 14.60
N PHE A 73 9.62 -9.00 14.43
CA PHE A 73 8.76 -8.19 15.29
C PHE A 73 8.66 -8.80 16.69
N ASP A 74 8.74 -7.98 17.73
CA ASP A 74 8.66 -8.45 19.12
C ASP A 74 7.30 -9.05 19.46
N LEU A 75 6.22 -8.58 18.83
CA LEU A 75 4.85 -9.01 19.08
C LEU A 75 4.21 -9.57 17.81
N SER A 76 3.28 -10.52 18.00
CA SER A 76 2.41 -11.04 16.94
C SER A 76 0.96 -11.13 17.43
N CYS A 77 0.03 -11.41 16.54
CA CYS A 77 -1.37 -11.68 16.88
C CYS A 77 -1.58 -13.06 17.56
N LYS A 78 -0.51 -13.86 17.71
CA LYS A 78 -0.55 -15.17 18.39
C LYS A 78 -0.61 -15.03 19.91
N SER A 79 0.20 -14.13 20.48
CA SER A 79 0.31 -13.92 21.93
C SER A 79 0.62 -12.47 22.28
N ASP A 80 0.25 -12.06 23.49
CA ASP A 80 0.48 -10.70 24.02
C ASP A 80 1.87 -10.47 24.59
N TYR A 81 2.74 -11.48 24.50
CA TYR A 81 4.15 -11.41 24.86
C TYR A 81 5.01 -12.10 23.80
N THR A 82 6.30 -11.75 23.78
CA THR A 82 7.30 -12.36 22.90
C THR A 82 7.61 -13.78 23.36
N SER A 83 7.39 -14.76 22.48
CA SER A 83 7.75 -16.16 22.70
C SER A 83 8.41 -16.70 21.43
N TYR A 84 9.16 -17.80 21.54
CA TYR A 84 9.76 -18.45 20.37
C TYR A 84 8.68 -18.75 19.31
N GLU A 85 7.54 -19.29 19.75
CA GLU A 85 6.41 -19.57 18.88
C GLU A 85 5.83 -18.33 18.20
N SER A 86 5.74 -17.20 18.92
CA SER A 86 5.25 -15.93 18.37
C SER A 86 6.19 -15.34 17.31
N LEU A 87 7.50 -15.63 17.41
CA LEU A 87 8.53 -15.14 16.48
C LEU A 87 8.70 -16.02 15.23
N THR A 88 8.48 -17.34 15.36
CA THR A 88 8.75 -18.29 14.27
C THR A 88 7.50 -18.72 13.50
N ASP A 89 6.30 -18.46 14.03
CA ASP A 89 5.05 -18.84 13.39
C ASP A 89 4.55 -17.76 12.43
N TYR A 90 4.87 -17.95 11.15
CA TYR A 90 4.50 -17.03 10.06
C TYR A 90 3.01 -17.10 9.67
N THR A 91 2.19 -17.90 10.36
CA THR A 91 0.74 -17.90 10.12
C THR A 91 0.06 -16.69 10.74
N TYR A 92 0.69 -16.02 11.71
CA TYR A 92 0.13 -14.87 12.42
C TYR A 92 0.75 -13.55 11.97
N TYR A 93 -0.09 -12.51 11.85
CA TYR A 93 0.43 -11.16 11.62
C TYR A 93 1.27 -10.65 12.80
N GLY A 94 2.39 -10.01 12.47
CA GLY A 94 3.18 -9.26 13.45
C GLY A 94 2.51 -7.95 13.89
N ARG A 95 2.75 -7.54 15.14
CA ARG A 95 2.23 -6.30 15.73
C ARG A 95 3.36 -5.39 16.15
N HIS A 96 3.16 -4.08 15.98
CA HIS A 96 4.06 -3.05 16.51
C HIS A 96 3.71 -2.61 17.93
N LEU A 97 2.47 -2.84 18.36
CA LEU A 97 1.93 -2.42 19.65
C LEU A 97 1.20 -3.61 20.31
N PRO A 98 1.14 -3.67 21.65
CA PRO A 98 0.30 -4.64 22.36
C PRO A 98 -1.19 -4.43 22.03
N SER A 99 -2.00 -5.44 22.34
CA SER A 99 -3.46 -5.33 22.29
C SER A 99 -3.93 -4.23 23.24
N ALA A 100 -5.02 -3.56 22.86
CA ALA A 100 -5.71 -2.67 23.77
C ALA A 100 -6.45 -3.48 24.84
N ASP A 101 -6.60 -2.89 26.02
CA ASP A 101 -7.36 -3.49 27.13
C ASP A 101 -8.85 -3.61 26.77
N GLN A 102 -9.53 -4.60 27.36
CA GLN A 102 -10.95 -4.85 27.08
C GLN A 102 -11.82 -3.64 27.44
N GLU A 103 -11.51 -2.94 28.54
CA GLU A 103 -12.22 -1.72 28.93
C GLU A 103 -12.15 -0.63 27.85
N TRP A 104 -11.02 -0.51 27.15
CA TRP A 104 -10.90 0.42 26.04
C TRP A 104 -11.76 0.00 24.85
N LEU A 105 -11.78 -1.30 24.53
CA LEU A 105 -12.60 -1.86 23.44
C LEU A 105 -14.10 -1.67 23.70
N ASP A 106 -14.54 -1.86 24.94
CA ASP A 106 -15.95 -1.73 25.34
C ASP A 106 -16.45 -0.28 25.21
N ASN A 107 -15.54 0.69 25.29
CA ASN A 107 -15.83 2.12 25.15
C ASN A 107 -15.78 2.64 23.70
N LEU A 108 -15.55 1.77 22.71
CA LEU A 108 -15.51 2.18 21.30
C LEU A 108 -16.90 2.55 20.75
N PRO A 109 -16.98 3.52 19.84
CA PRO A 109 -18.24 3.86 19.17
C PRO A 109 -18.73 2.68 18.29
N PRO A 110 -20.06 2.53 18.12
CA PRO A 110 -20.63 1.54 17.20
C PRO A 110 -20.06 1.66 15.79
N ILE A 111 -19.74 0.53 15.16
CA ILE A 111 -19.08 0.48 13.85
C ILE A 111 -19.91 1.18 12.76
N GLU A 112 -21.23 1.13 12.87
CA GLU A 112 -22.16 1.76 11.92
C GLU A 112 -21.99 3.28 11.90
N LYS A 113 -21.81 3.90 13.08
CA LYS A 113 -21.58 5.35 13.20
C LYS A 113 -20.22 5.76 12.64
N VAL A 114 -19.20 4.94 12.86
CA VAL A 114 -17.85 5.19 12.32
C VAL A 114 -17.84 5.03 10.81
N ALA A 115 -18.52 4.00 10.28
CA ALA A 115 -18.61 3.75 8.85
C ALA A 115 -19.26 4.91 8.07
N GLU A 116 -20.18 5.65 8.69
CA GLU A 116 -20.76 6.86 8.09
C GLU A 116 -19.73 7.92 7.74
N LEU A 117 -18.65 8.05 8.52
CA LEU A 117 -17.56 9.00 8.26
C LEU A 117 -16.76 8.65 6.99
N PHE A 118 -16.77 7.37 6.59
CA PHE A 118 -16.05 6.86 5.42
C PHE A 118 -16.92 6.78 4.16
N LYS A 119 -18.23 7.04 4.27
CA LYS A 119 -19.11 7.12 3.10
C LYS A 119 -18.73 8.33 2.25
N ARG A 120 -18.81 8.17 0.92
CA ARG A 120 -18.62 9.29 0.00
C ARG A 120 -19.68 10.35 0.24
N LYS A 121 -19.29 11.62 0.19
CA LYS A 121 -20.24 12.74 0.26
C LYS A 121 -21.17 12.69 -0.94
N LYS A 122 -22.39 13.18 -0.75
CA LYS A 122 -23.37 13.32 -1.82
C LYS A 122 -23.57 14.79 -2.18
N ASP A 123 -23.74 15.06 -3.45
CA ASP A 123 -24.07 16.39 -3.96
C ASP A 123 -25.55 16.76 -3.69
N ALA A 124 -25.95 17.98 -4.06
CA ALA A 124 -27.33 18.45 -3.92
C ALA A 124 -28.36 17.63 -4.73
N ASN A 125 -27.91 16.85 -5.71
CA ASN A 125 -28.72 15.98 -6.54
C ASN A 125 -28.68 14.51 -6.07
N ASN A 126 -28.12 14.26 -4.86
CA ASN A 126 -27.97 12.93 -4.25
C ASN A 126 -27.04 11.97 -5.02
N ASN A 127 -26.14 12.48 -5.87
CA ASN A 127 -25.08 11.71 -6.53
C ASN A 127 -23.83 11.62 -5.65
N GLU A 128 -23.06 10.54 -5.76
CA GLU A 128 -21.77 10.43 -5.06
C GLU A 128 -20.75 11.42 -5.63
N GLU A 129 -20.21 12.27 -4.77
CA GLU A 129 -19.12 13.18 -5.10
C GLU A 129 -17.80 12.41 -5.16
N GLN A 130 -17.25 12.27 -6.37
CA GLN A 130 -15.92 11.68 -6.56
C GLN A 130 -14.83 12.75 -6.51
N THR A 131 -13.81 12.47 -5.72
CA THR A 131 -12.65 13.34 -5.53
C THR A 131 -11.47 12.81 -6.35
N MET A 132 -11.16 13.47 -7.47
CA MET A 132 -10.10 13.01 -8.38
C MET A 132 -8.71 13.46 -7.92
N CYS A 133 -7.74 12.54 -7.94
CA CYS A 133 -6.33 12.87 -7.72
C CYS A 133 -5.73 13.52 -8.99
N ILE A 134 -5.05 14.66 -8.85
CA ILE A 134 -4.39 15.35 -9.98
C ILE A 134 -3.28 14.50 -10.62
N LYS A 135 -2.57 13.70 -9.81
CA LYS A 135 -1.32 13.04 -10.21
C LYS A 135 -1.46 11.55 -10.52
N SER A 136 -2.51 10.91 -10.05
CA SER A 136 -2.65 9.45 -10.13
C SER A 136 -3.68 9.06 -11.18
N THR A 137 -3.26 8.24 -12.13
CA THR A 137 -4.16 7.51 -13.05
C THR A 137 -4.61 6.20 -12.42
N MET A 138 -5.65 5.55 -12.96
CA MET A 138 -6.11 4.22 -12.52
C MET A 138 -5.04 3.12 -12.55
N LEU A 139 -3.96 3.28 -13.33
CA LEU A 139 -2.84 2.35 -13.31
C LEU A 139 -2.21 2.19 -11.92
N PHE A 140 -2.10 3.28 -11.16
CA PHE A 140 -1.48 3.25 -9.84
C PHE A 140 -2.29 2.43 -8.82
N PRO A 141 -3.60 2.70 -8.57
CA PRO A 141 -4.37 1.90 -7.63
C PRO A 141 -4.49 0.44 -8.06
N THR A 142 -4.61 0.13 -9.35
CA THR A 142 -4.64 -1.26 -9.83
C THR A 142 -3.32 -1.98 -9.58
N PHE A 143 -2.18 -1.33 -9.86
CA PHE A 143 -0.87 -1.89 -9.56
C PHE A 143 -0.67 -2.06 -8.05
N ALA A 144 -1.03 -1.06 -7.25
CA ALA A 144 -0.92 -1.11 -5.80
C ALA A 144 -1.75 -2.25 -5.21
N GLN A 145 -2.99 -2.43 -5.68
CA GLN A 145 -3.84 -3.55 -5.29
C GLN A 145 -3.17 -4.88 -5.66
N HIS A 146 -2.78 -5.07 -6.92
CA HIS A 146 -2.15 -6.32 -7.38
C HIS A 146 -0.87 -6.67 -6.60
N LEU A 147 -0.04 -5.67 -6.27
CA LEU A 147 1.16 -5.85 -5.48
C LEU A 147 0.84 -6.22 -4.03
N ILE A 148 -0.09 -5.51 -3.39
CA ILE A 148 -0.44 -5.71 -1.99
C ILE A 148 -1.14 -7.06 -1.78
N ASP A 149 -2.00 -7.46 -2.70
CA ASP A 149 -2.68 -8.77 -2.68
C ASP A 149 -1.69 -9.95 -2.73
N SER A 150 -0.43 -9.72 -3.14
CA SER A 150 0.60 -10.76 -3.16
C SER A 150 1.16 -11.11 -1.78
N PHE A 151 1.00 -10.24 -0.78
CA PHE A 151 1.53 -10.43 0.58
C PHE A 151 0.57 -10.01 1.72
N ILE A 152 -0.58 -9.41 1.42
CA ILE A 152 -1.68 -9.22 2.38
C ILE A 152 -2.83 -10.13 1.98
N ASP A 153 -2.89 -11.28 2.64
CA ASP A 153 -3.93 -12.28 2.46
C ASP A 153 -4.42 -12.74 3.83
N THR A 154 -5.57 -12.25 4.26
CA THR A 154 -6.19 -12.61 5.55
C THR A 154 -6.98 -13.90 5.38
N VAL A 155 -6.75 -14.87 6.27
CA VAL A 155 -7.45 -16.15 6.22
C VAL A 155 -8.94 -15.94 6.50
N TYR A 156 -9.78 -16.68 5.79
CA TYR A 156 -11.22 -16.71 6.03
C TYR A 156 -11.74 -18.14 5.98
N HIS A 157 -12.88 -18.36 6.62
CA HIS A 157 -13.61 -19.63 6.58
C HIS A 157 -15.09 -19.38 6.32
N TYR A 158 -15.78 -20.42 5.85
CA TYR A 158 -17.23 -20.40 5.67
C TYR A 158 -17.89 -20.98 6.92
N GLU A 159 -18.85 -20.26 7.47
CA GLU A 159 -19.75 -20.80 8.48
C GLU A 159 -20.83 -21.70 7.86
N ASN A 160 -21.53 -22.47 8.68
CA ASN A 160 -22.60 -23.39 8.23
C ASN A 160 -23.70 -22.69 7.43
N ASP A 161 -23.92 -21.39 7.67
CA ASP A 161 -24.93 -20.56 7.00
C ASP A 161 -24.42 -19.96 5.66
N GLY A 162 -23.20 -20.31 5.24
CA GLY A 162 -22.55 -19.81 4.01
C GLY A 162 -21.89 -18.44 4.15
N ASN A 163 -21.90 -17.84 5.36
CA ASN A 163 -21.26 -16.56 5.63
C ASN A 163 -19.74 -16.69 5.66
N ILE A 164 -19.04 -15.69 5.11
CA ILE A 164 -17.58 -15.61 5.12
C ILE A 164 -17.13 -14.87 6.38
N VAL A 165 -16.31 -15.54 7.20
CA VAL A 165 -15.72 -14.97 8.42
C VAL A 165 -14.21 -14.89 8.27
N PHE A 166 -13.68 -13.67 8.41
CA PHE A 166 -12.24 -13.40 8.33
C PHE A 166 -11.57 -13.55 9.70
N ASP A 167 -10.55 -14.39 9.78
CA ASP A 167 -9.64 -14.43 10.91
C ASP A 167 -8.54 -13.40 10.73
N ARG A 168 -8.79 -12.20 11.29
CA ARG A 168 -7.87 -11.04 11.18
C ARG A 168 -6.52 -11.26 11.87
N LYS A 169 -6.33 -12.35 12.62
CA LYS A 169 -5.04 -12.68 13.25
C LYS A 169 -4.13 -13.44 12.29
N LEU A 170 -4.70 -14.13 11.31
CA LEU A 170 -4.01 -15.09 10.47
C LEU A 170 -3.78 -14.58 9.05
N THR A 171 -2.67 -15.01 8.45
CA THR A 171 -2.36 -14.80 7.03
C THR A 171 -2.12 -16.10 6.27
N GLY A 172 -2.46 -16.10 4.99
CA GLY A 172 -2.11 -17.16 4.04
C GLY A 172 -0.81 -16.92 3.27
N THR A 173 -0.01 -15.92 3.65
CA THR A 173 1.24 -15.54 2.95
C THR A 173 2.47 -15.68 3.86
N PRO A 174 3.69 -15.84 3.32
CA PRO A 174 4.92 -15.90 4.10
C PRO A 174 5.43 -14.53 4.57
N HIS A 175 4.62 -13.46 4.48
CA HIS A 175 5.00 -12.08 4.78
C HIS A 175 6.15 -11.50 3.93
N ASP A 176 6.35 -12.01 2.71
CA ASP A 176 7.38 -11.54 1.78
C ASP A 176 6.79 -11.22 0.39
N ILE A 177 7.51 -10.44 -0.42
CA ILE A 177 7.14 -10.06 -1.78
C ILE A 177 7.43 -11.21 -2.74
N GLY A 178 6.59 -12.24 -2.70
CA GLY A 178 6.75 -13.48 -3.46
C GLY A 178 6.06 -13.53 -4.82
N LEU A 179 5.30 -12.49 -5.21
CA LEU A 179 4.47 -12.48 -6.43
C LEU A 179 3.49 -13.68 -6.48
N LEU A 180 2.88 -14.02 -5.34
CA LEU A 180 1.97 -15.17 -5.22
C LEU A 180 0.72 -15.05 -6.11
N THR A 181 0.31 -13.82 -6.44
CA THR A 181 -0.76 -13.54 -7.40
C THR A 181 -0.45 -14.01 -8.83
N LEU A 182 0.84 -14.22 -9.16
CA LEU A 182 1.30 -14.68 -10.46
C LEU A 182 1.70 -16.15 -10.45
N TYR A 183 2.36 -16.61 -9.38
CA TYR A 183 2.95 -17.95 -9.31
C TYR A 183 2.17 -18.94 -8.44
N GLY A 184 1.09 -18.53 -7.78
CA GLY A 184 0.39 -19.35 -6.80
C GLY A 184 1.05 -19.31 -5.41
N LYS A 185 0.28 -19.68 -4.39
CA LYS A 185 0.71 -19.69 -2.98
C LYS A 185 1.49 -20.96 -2.63
N THR A 186 1.18 -22.06 -3.32
CA THR A 186 1.73 -23.39 -3.03
C THR A 186 2.52 -23.94 -4.23
N ILE A 187 3.53 -24.78 -3.96
CA ILE A 187 4.32 -25.42 -5.01
C ILE A 187 3.45 -26.20 -6.03
N PRO A 188 2.39 -26.93 -5.61
CA PRO A 188 1.46 -27.55 -6.56
C PRO A 188 0.77 -26.55 -7.48
N GLU A 189 0.27 -25.41 -6.97
CA GLU A 189 -0.32 -24.34 -7.80
C GLU A 189 0.70 -23.79 -8.79
N THR A 190 1.91 -23.50 -8.32
CA THR A 190 3.00 -23.02 -9.19
C THR A 190 3.30 -24.01 -10.31
N LYS A 191 3.32 -25.31 -10.01
CA LYS A 191 3.52 -26.35 -11.03
C LYS A 191 2.37 -26.41 -12.04
N GLN A 192 1.13 -26.19 -11.62
CA GLN A 192 -0.04 -26.17 -12.50
C GLN A 192 -0.05 -24.97 -13.46
N LEU A 193 0.42 -23.80 -13.00
CA LEU A 193 0.49 -22.58 -13.80
C LEU A 193 1.63 -22.59 -14.83
N ARG A 194 2.57 -23.52 -14.68
CA ARG A 194 3.78 -23.61 -15.49
C ARG A 194 3.58 -24.48 -16.73
N LYS A 195 4.31 -24.17 -17.81
CA LYS A 195 4.24 -24.89 -19.10
C LYS A 195 4.75 -26.34 -19.00
N GLN A 196 5.61 -26.66 -18.03
CA GLN A 196 6.19 -28.00 -17.83
C GLN A 196 6.83 -28.61 -19.11
N SER A 197 7.73 -27.87 -19.76
CA SER A 197 8.45 -28.33 -20.96
C SER A 197 9.77 -29.01 -20.61
N ASP A 198 10.07 -30.15 -21.24
CA ASP A 198 11.36 -30.87 -21.10
C ASP A 198 12.44 -30.42 -22.10
N THR A 199 12.08 -29.49 -23.00
CA THR A 199 12.98 -29.05 -24.07
C THR A 199 14.07 -28.13 -23.52
N SER A 200 15.33 -28.38 -23.87
CA SER A 200 16.47 -27.54 -23.45
C SER A 200 16.23 -26.07 -23.81
N GLY A 201 16.32 -25.17 -22.84
CA GLY A 201 16.01 -23.73 -22.98
C GLY A 201 14.59 -23.34 -22.56
N GLU A 202 13.64 -24.30 -22.58
CA GLU A 202 12.31 -24.17 -21.95
C GLU A 202 12.21 -24.98 -20.65
N LYS A 203 13.23 -25.79 -20.38
CA LYS A 203 13.33 -26.65 -19.22
C LYS A 203 13.53 -25.83 -17.95
N GLU A 204 12.72 -26.17 -16.98
CA GLU A 204 12.61 -25.48 -15.72
C GLU A 204 13.84 -25.74 -14.84
N LYS A 205 14.43 -24.67 -14.29
CA LYS A 205 15.34 -24.80 -13.14
C LYS A 205 14.50 -24.95 -11.88
N ILE A 206 14.82 -25.96 -11.09
CA ILE A 206 14.28 -26.19 -9.74
C ILE A 206 14.96 -25.21 -8.78
#